data_AF-A0A3B9G434-F1
#
_entry.id   AF-A0A3B9G434-F1
#
_cell.length_a   1.000
_cell.length_b   1.000
_cell.length_c   1.000
_cell.angle_alpha   90.00
_cell.angle_beta   90.00
_cell.angle_gamma   90.00
#
_symmetry.space_group_name_H-M   'P 1'
#
loop_
_entity.id
_entity.type
_entity.pdbx_description
1 polymer ?
#
loop_
_entity_poly.entity_id
_entity_poly.type
_entity_poly.pdbx_seq_one_letter_code
_entity_poly.pdbx_strand_id
1 'polypeptide(L)'
;VVLGISKDSVSSHKKFEEKYSLPFTLLSDPDAEVIKAYDVWKEKSMYGRKYMGIERSTYLIDENGLIQKAYQKVKPADHAENLLQDI
;
A
#
# COMPACT_ATOMS: atom_id res chain seq x y z
N VAL A 1 4.76 -4.88 13.08
CA VAL A 1 3.52 -5.35 12.40
C VAL A 1 3.60 -4.93 10.95
N VAL A 2 3.14 -5.75 10.00
CA VAL A 2 3.08 -5.39 8.58
C VAL A 2 1.63 -5.50 8.11
N LEU A 3 1.14 -4.48 7.41
CA LEU A 3 -0.21 -4.43 6.84
C LEU A 3 -0.11 -4.00 5.38
N GLY A 4 -0.69 -4.78 4.48
CA GLY A 4 -0.93 -4.37 3.09
C GLY A 4 -2.32 -3.75 2.96
N ILE A 5 -2.53 -2.82 2.03
CA ILE A 5 -3.85 -2.23 1.77
C ILE A 5 -4.07 -2.04 0.27
N SER A 6 -5.27 -2.37 -0.22
CA SER A 6 -5.72 -2.02 -1.57
C SER A 6 -7.24 -1.84 -1.61
N LYS A 7 -7.77 -1.51 -2.79
CA LYS A 7 -9.22 -1.46 -3.05
C LYS A 7 -9.87 -2.82 -3.28
N ASP A 8 -9.09 -3.90 -3.29
CA ASP A 8 -9.61 -5.23 -3.55
C ASP A 8 -10.49 -5.70 -2.39
N SER A 9 -11.46 -6.56 -2.69
CA SER A 9 -12.36 -7.11 -1.67
C SER A 9 -11.64 -8.06 -0.72
N VAL A 10 -12.21 -8.25 0.48
CA VAL A 10 -11.76 -9.26 1.45
C VAL A 10 -11.63 -10.65 0.81
N SER A 11 -12.55 -11.03 -0.09
CA SER A 11 -12.50 -12.32 -0.76
C SER A 11 -11.35 -12.43 -1.79
N SER A 12 -10.99 -11.33 -2.45
CA SER A 12 -9.82 -11.26 -3.33
C SER A 12 -8.54 -11.37 -2.51
N HIS A 13 -8.46 -10.63 -1.40
CA HIS A 13 -7.33 -10.69 -0.47
C HIS A 13 -7.11 -12.07 0.12
N LYS A 14 -8.17 -12.73 0.61
CA LYS A 14 -8.05 -14.09 1.15
C LYS A 14 -7.44 -15.06 0.14
N LYS A 15 -7.90 -15.03 -1.12
CA LYS A 15 -7.34 -15.87 -2.19
C LYS A 15 -5.87 -15.52 -2.48
N PHE A 16 -5.51 -14.25 -2.41
CA PHE A 16 -4.14 -13.79 -2.65
C PHE A 16 -3.21 -14.19 -1.50
N GLU A 17 -3.63 -14.00 -0.25
CA GLU A 17 -2.93 -14.44 0.96
C GLU A 17 -2.68 -15.95 0.91
N GLU A 18 -3.70 -16.76 0.60
CA GLU A 18 -3.59 -18.21 0.48
C GLU A 18 -2.66 -18.62 -0.68
N LYS A 19 -2.78 -17.98 -1.85
CA LYS A 19 -1.98 -18.32 -3.03
C LYS A 19 -0.49 -18.06 -2.84
N TYR A 20 -0.13 -17.01 -2.11
CA TYR A 20 1.26 -16.59 -1.90
C TYR A 20 1.77 -16.86 -0.49
N SER A 21 0.98 -17.53 0.35
CA SER A 21 1.30 -17.85 1.74
C SER A 21 1.82 -16.63 2.52
N LEU A 22 1.12 -15.50 2.40
CA LEU A 22 1.59 -14.24 2.98
C LEU A 22 1.55 -14.29 4.51
N PRO A 23 2.64 -13.90 5.21
CA PRO A 23 2.70 -13.94 6.67
C PRO A 23 2.14 -12.66 7.32
N PHE A 24 1.36 -11.86 6.60
CA PHE A 24 0.84 -10.58 7.04
C PHE A 24 -0.56 -10.30 6.49
N THR A 25 -1.29 -9.41 7.15
CA THR A 25 -2.69 -9.08 6.84
C THR A 25 -2.81 -8.10 5.68
N LEU A 26 -3.78 -8.35 4.79
CA LEU A 26 -4.24 -7.40 3.79
C LEU A 26 -5.57 -6.73 4.19
N LEU A 27 -5.58 -5.40 4.21
CA LEU A 27 -6.73 -4.56 4.48
C LEU A 27 -7.47 -4.22 3.18
N SER A 28 -8.77 -4.52 3.17
CA SER A 28 -9.67 -4.17 2.07
C SER A 28 -10.24 -2.77 2.29
N ASP A 29 -9.96 -1.83 1.37
CA ASP A 29 -10.45 -0.45 1.39
C ASP A 29 -11.20 -0.13 0.07
N PRO A 30 -12.37 -0.75 -0.17
CA PRO A 30 -13.08 -0.65 -1.46
C PRO A 30 -13.50 0.79 -1.80
N ASP A 31 -13.85 1.59 -0.78
CA ASP A 31 -14.27 2.99 -0.91
C ASP A 31 -13.08 3.98 -0.96
N ALA A 32 -11.86 3.45 -0.80
CA ALA A 32 -10.60 4.17 -0.81
C ALA A 32 -10.51 5.27 0.26
N GLU A 33 -11.14 5.08 1.42
CA GLU A 33 -11.16 6.08 2.49
C GLU A 33 -9.75 6.25 3.09
N VAL A 34 -9.10 5.14 3.46
CA VAL A 34 -7.75 5.14 4.00
C VAL A 34 -6.74 5.52 2.92
N ILE A 35 -6.90 4.98 1.71
CA ILE A 35 -6.08 5.30 0.54
C ILE A 35 -6.10 6.82 0.24
N LYS A 36 -7.24 7.49 0.41
CA LYS A 36 -7.32 8.96 0.28
C LYS A 36 -6.74 9.68 1.49
N ALA A 37 -6.99 9.20 2.71
CA ALA A 37 -6.46 9.80 3.93
C ALA A 37 -4.92 9.84 3.97
N TYR A 38 -4.28 8.83 3.39
CA TYR A 38 -2.82 8.77 3.25
C TYR A 38 -2.28 9.49 2.00
N ASP A 39 -3.15 10.19 1.26
CA ASP A 39 -2.81 10.96 0.06
C ASP A 39 -2.13 10.12 -1.04
N VAL A 40 -2.53 8.85 -1.20
CA VAL A 40 -1.98 7.95 -2.24
C VAL A 40 -2.93 7.75 -3.43
N TRP A 41 -4.12 8.37 -3.39
CA TRP A 41 -5.04 8.41 -4.53
C TRP A 41 -4.65 9.52 -5.50
N LYS A 42 -3.83 9.20 -6.51
CA LYS A 42 -3.23 10.19 -7.42
C LYS A 42 -3.80 10.12 -8.83
N GLU A 43 -3.82 11.26 -9.52
CA GLU A 43 -4.08 11.31 -10.95
C GLU A 43 -2.88 10.71 -11.70
N LYS A 44 -3.16 9.76 -12.60
CA LYS A 44 -2.21 9.13 -13.50
C LYS A 44 -2.64 9.42 -14.93
N SER A 45 -1.65 9.57 -15.81
CA SER A 45 -1.88 9.70 -17.24
C SER A 45 -1.23 8.52 -17.96
N MET A 46 -2.00 7.82 -18.78
CA MET A 46 -1.48 6.75 -19.62
C MET A 46 -2.08 6.90 -21.02
N TYR A 47 -1.20 7.00 -22.02
CA TYR A 47 -1.59 7.22 -23.42
C TYR A 47 -2.58 8.40 -23.61
N GLY A 48 -2.32 9.52 -22.92
CA GLY A 48 -3.16 10.72 -23.01
C GLY A 48 -4.48 10.65 -22.24
N ARG A 49 -4.81 9.52 -21.60
CA ARG A 49 -6.00 9.36 -20.75
C ARG A 49 -5.64 9.56 -19.28
N LYS A 50 -6.35 10.47 -18.62
CA LYS A 50 -6.25 10.71 -17.17
C LYS A 50 -7.19 9.78 -16.42
N TYR A 51 -6.70 9.16 -15.35
CA TYR A 51 -7.47 8.34 -14.44
C TYR A 51 -6.90 8.42 -13.03
N MET A 52 -7.72 8.17 -12.02
CA MET A 52 -7.23 8.07 -10.66
C MET A 52 -6.74 6.66 -10.38
N GLY A 53 -5.59 6.53 -9.72
CA GLY A 53 -5.05 5.25 -9.32
C GLY A 53 -4.23 5.34 -8.04
N ILE A 54 -4.09 4.19 -7.38
CA ILE A 54 -3.29 4.07 -6.17
C ILE A 54 -1.82 4.24 -6.56
N GLU A 55 -1.14 5.23 -5.98
CA GLU A 55 0.32 5.33 -6.00
C GLU A 55 0.89 4.38 -4.95
N ARG A 56 1.83 3.51 -5.34
CA ARG A 56 2.42 2.55 -4.41
C ARG A 56 3.30 3.33 -3.43
N SER A 57 2.96 3.22 -2.15
CA SER A 57 3.64 3.89 -1.07
C SER A 57 3.74 2.99 0.16
N THR A 58 4.66 3.31 1.06
CA THR A 58 4.84 2.64 2.34
C THR A 58 5.05 3.70 3.42
N TYR A 59 4.50 3.47 4.61
CA TYR A 59 4.62 4.37 5.74
C TYR A 59 5.15 3.57 6.92
N LEU A 60 6.19 4.10 7.57
CA LEU A 60 6.70 3.59 8.84
C LEU A 60 6.00 4.38 9.96
N ILE A 61 5.29 3.68 10.84
CA ILE A 61 4.48 4.28 11.90
C ILE A 61 4.97 3.73 13.23
N ASP A 62 5.19 4.61 14.21
CA ASP A 62 5.62 4.23 15.56
C ASP A 62 4.45 3.75 16.44
N GLU A 63 4.76 3.34 17.67
CA GLU A 63 3.77 2.86 18.65
C GLU A 63 2.78 3.95 19.12
N ASN A 64 3.09 5.23 18.90
CA ASN A 64 2.21 6.35 19.21
C ASN A 64 1.30 6.71 18.02
N GLY A 65 1.44 6.01 16.90
CA GLY A 65 0.67 6.26 15.68
C GLY A 65 1.23 7.40 14.82
N LEU A 66 2.47 7.84 15.04
CA LEU A 66 3.12 8.88 14.25
C LEU A 66 3.85 8.30 13.06
N ILE A 67 3.67 8.90 11.89
CA ILE A 67 4.41 8.53 10.67
C ILE A 67 5.84 9.04 10.80
N GLN A 68 6.77 8.11 11.00
CA GLN A 68 8.21 8.39 11.09
C GLN A 68 8.85 8.57 9.71
N LYS A 69 8.42 7.78 8.73
CA LYS A 69 8.91 7.85 7.34
C LYS A 69 7.79 7.56 6.34
N ALA A 70 7.84 8.22 5.19
CA ALA A 70 6.92 8.01 4.07
C ALA A 70 7.71 7.78 2.78
N TYR A 71 7.48 6.64 2.14
CA TYR A 71 8.10 6.27 0.87
C TYR A 71 7.01 6.29 -0.20
N GLN A 72 7.09 7.21 -1.15
CA GLN A 72 6.14 7.33 -2.25
C GLN A 72 6.77 6.84 -3.56
N LYS A 73 5.94 6.44 -4.53
CA LYS A 73 6.36 5.96 -5.87
C LYS A 73 7.39 4.83 -5.80
N VAL A 74 7.20 3.91 -4.84
CA VAL A 74 8.20 2.88 -4.55
C VAL A 74 8.29 1.84 -5.67
N LYS A 75 9.53 1.47 -6.02
CA LYS A 75 9.81 0.38 -6.95
C LYS A 75 9.92 -0.92 -6.16
N PRO A 76 9.17 -1.97 -6.50
CA PRO A 76 9.07 -3.16 -5.66
C PRO A 76 10.36 -3.97 -5.57
N ALA A 77 11.25 -3.88 -6.58
CA ALA A 77 12.45 -4.72 -6.66
C ALA A 77 13.34 -4.60 -5.42
N ASP A 78 13.56 -3.38 -4.92
CA ASP A 78 14.56 -3.11 -3.89
C ASP A 78 13.93 -2.56 -2.59
N HIS A 79 12.63 -2.27 -2.62
CA HIS A 79 11.97 -1.50 -1.56
C HIS A 79 11.92 -2.23 -0.21
N ALA A 80 11.71 -3.55 -0.22
CA ALA A 80 11.65 -4.32 1.01
C ALA A 80 13.00 -4.31 1.76
N GLU A 81 14.10 -4.47 1.03
CA GLU A 81 15.46 -4.43 1.61
C GLU A 81 15.81 -3.05 2.14
N ASN A 82 15.47 -1.99 1.39
CA ASN A 82 15.69 -0.61 1.83
C ASN A 82 14.89 -0.29 3.11
N LEU A 83 13.62 -0.72 3.16
CA LEU A 83 12.76 -0.51 4.32
C LEU A 83 13.30 -1.19 5.58
N LEU A 84 13.89 -2.39 5.45
CA LEU A 84 14.46 -3.11 6.59
C LEU A 84 15.65 -2.40 7.24
N GLN A 85 16.34 -1.51 6.52
CA GLN A 85 17.42 -0.71 7.10
C GLN A 85 16.90 0.43 8.00
N ASP A 86 15.61 0.73 7.89
CA ASP A 86 14.94 1.84 8.57
C ASP A 86 14.07 1.41 9.76
N ILE A 87 14.01 0.10 10.05
CA ILE A 87 13.23 -0.53 11.14
C ILE A 87 14.17 -1.03 12.23
#